data_AF-A0A917YKC0-F1
#
_entry.id   AF-A0A917YKC0-F1
#
_cell.length_a   1.000
_cell.length_b   1.000
_cell.length_c   1.000
_cell.angle_alpha   90.00
_cell.angle_beta   90.00
_cell.angle_gamma   90.00
#
_symmetry.space_group_name_H-M   'P 1'
#
loop_
_entity.id
_entity.type
_entity.pdbx_description
1 polymer ?
#
loop_
_entity_poly.entity_id
_entity_poly.type
_entity_poly.pdbx_seq_one_letter_code
_entity_poly.pdbx_strand_id
1 'polypeptide(L)'
;MARTAAVSAIWAAMVSLFVSFTCMAGVMLLTRQEFPSWQVLRTVPAIYWFGGLGGAIFVTTSTFALPRLGAATCVALALLGQLVMSSAIDHFGLFGLPHKAVDMQRMVGIALVLAGAFVLR
;
A
#
# COMPACT_ATOMS: atom_id res chain seq x y z
N MET A 1 -1.77 -11.80 -25.37
CA MET A 1 -2.39 -10.62 -24.73
C MET A 1 -2.07 -10.49 -23.24
N ALA A 2 -2.20 -11.54 -22.40
CA ALA A 2 -1.93 -11.40 -20.96
C ALA A 2 -0.47 -11.00 -20.63
N ARG A 3 0.51 -11.54 -21.36
CA ARG A 3 1.94 -11.23 -21.17
C ARG A 3 2.30 -9.77 -21.49
N THR A 4 1.70 -9.19 -22.53
CA THR A 4 1.95 -7.79 -22.92
C THR A 4 1.34 -6.80 -21.92
N ALA A 5 0.17 -7.12 -21.37
CA ALA A 5 -0.44 -6.32 -20.28
C ALA A 5 0.39 -6.38 -18.98
N ALA A 6 1.04 -7.51 -18.70
CA ALA A 6 1.95 -7.64 -17.56
C ALA A 6 3.19 -6.78 -17.69
N VAL A 7 3.81 -6.81 -18.86
CA VAL A 7 4.97 -5.98 -19.15
C VAL A 7 4.60 -4.50 -19.01
N SER A 8 3.46 -4.06 -19.55
CA SER A 8 3.04 -2.66 -19.43
C SER A 8 2.72 -2.24 -17.99
N ALA A 9 2.12 -3.13 -17.18
CA ALA A 9 1.83 -2.85 -15.77
C ALA A 9 3.09 -2.73 -14.90
N ILE A 10 4.11 -3.56 -15.17
CA ILE A 10 5.41 -3.47 -14.49
C ILE A 10 6.10 -2.15 -14.86
N TRP A 11 6.11 -1.75 -16.13
CA TRP A 11 6.64 -0.45 -16.56
C TRP A 11 5.92 0.72 -15.91
N ALA A 12 4.58 0.67 -15.83
CA ALA A 12 3.79 1.70 -15.15
C ALA A 12 4.16 1.80 -13.66
N ALA A 13 4.31 0.66 -12.97
CA ALA A 13 4.75 0.63 -11.58
C ALA A 13 6.17 1.20 -11.40
N MET A 14 7.11 0.85 -12.28
CA MET A 14 8.47 1.39 -12.25
C MET A 14 8.48 2.91 -12.41
N VAL A 15 7.75 3.45 -13.41
CA VAL A 15 7.66 4.90 -13.63
C VAL A 15 7.02 5.60 -12.43
N SER A 16 5.92 5.05 -11.90
CA SER A 16 5.24 5.60 -10.72
C SER A 16 6.15 5.64 -9.48
N LEU A 17 6.88 4.56 -9.21
CA LEU A 17 7.83 4.50 -8.10
C LEU A 17 8.99 5.47 -8.29
N PHE A 18 9.49 5.61 -9.51
CA PHE A 18 10.55 6.56 -9.83
C PHE A 18 10.11 8.02 -9.63
N VAL A 19 8.91 8.38 -10.10
CA VAL A 19 8.34 9.72 -9.88
C VAL A 19 8.13 9.98 -8.39
N SER A 20 7.61 8.99 -7.65
CA SER A 20 7.40 9.09 -6.19
C SER A 20 8.72 9.29 -5.45
N PHE A 21 9.76 8.52 -5.80
CA PHE A 21 11.10 8.67 -5.25
C PHE A 21 11.68 10.07 -5.54
N THR A 22 11.57 10.53 -6.79
CA THR A 22 12.09 11.84 -7.21
C THR A 22 11.37 12.98 -6.48
N CYS A 23 10.05 12.89 -6.32
CA CYS A 23 9.26 13.85 -5.57
C CYS A 23 9.69 13.88 -4.09
N MET A 24 9.83 12.73 -3.45
CA MET A 24 10.26 12.65 -2.05
C MET A 24 11.69 13.16 -1.88
N ALA A 25 12.61 12.86 -2.80
CA ALA A 25 13.96 13.43 -2.81
C ALA A 25 13.93 14.97 -2.91
N GLY A 26 13.05 15.53 -3.74
CA GLY A 26 12.81 16.97 -3.81
C GLY A 26 12.34 17.55 -2.47
N VAL A 27 11.38 16.90 -1.82
CA VAL A 27 10.91 17.31 -0.48
C VAL A 27 12.04 17.25 0.55
N MET A 28 12.88 16.21 0.53
CA MET A 28 14.04 16.10 1.42
C MET A 28 15.03 17.25 1.23
N LEU A 29 15.29 17.67 -0.01
CA LEU A 29 16.14 18.82 -0.31
C LEU A 29 15.53 20.14 0.18
N LEU A 30 14.23 20.34 -0.03
CA LEU A 30 13.51 21.55 0.41
C LEU A 30 13.46 21.66 1.95
N THR A 31 13.27 20.53 2.63
CA THR A 31 13.21 20.47 4.10
C THR A 31 14.58 20.32 4.75
N ARG A 32 15.66 20.21 3.96
CA ARG A 32 17.05 20.01 4.42
C ARG A 32 17.20 18.84 5.39
N GLN A 33 16.51 17.74 5.11
CA GLN A 33 16.62 16.52 5.90
C GLN A 33 18.05 15.97 5.79
N GLU A 34 18.69 15.74 6.93
CA GLU A 34 20.01 15.12 6.97
C GLU A 34 19.90 13.63 6.62
N PHE A 35 20.88 13.11 5.86
CA PHE A 35 20.92 11.68 5.60
C PHE A 35 21.20 10.92 6.90
N PRO A 36 20.39 9.90 7.24
CA PRO A 36 20.66 9.09 8.41
C PRO A 36 22.04 8.43 8.28
N SER A 37 22.81 8.44 9.36
CA SER A 37 24.13 7.82 9.37
C SER A 37 24.03 6.31 9.13
N TRP A 38 25.09 5.71 8.59
CA TRP A 38 25.14 4.26 8.36
C TRP A 38 24.89 3.43 9.62
N GLN A 39 25.23 3.96 10.80
CA GLN A 39 24.97 3.31 12.08
C GLN A 39 23.47 3.26 12.38
N VAL A 40 22.73 4.34 12.10
CA VAL A 40 21.26 4.40 12.27
C VAL A 40 20.56 3.46 11.29
N LEU A 41 21.02 3.40 10.04
CA LEU A 41 20.40 2.50 9.06
C LEU A 41 20.50 1.01 9.45
N ARG A 42 21.55 0.62 10.19
CA ARG A 42 21.72 -0.75 10.70
C ARG A 42 20.80 -1.09 11.87
N THR A 43 20.23 -0.11 12.57
CA THR A 43 19.29 -0.37 13.67
C THR A 43 17.85 -0.55 13.17
N VAL A 44 17.57 -0.18 11.91
CA VAL A 44 16.24 -0.33 11.31
C VAL A 44 15.94 -1.81 11.06
N PRO A 45 14.85 -2.36 11.62
CA PRO A 45 14.45 -3.75 11.38
C PRO A 45 14.27 -4.05 9.88
N ALA A 46 14.76 -5.22 9.44
CA ALA A 46 14.74 -5.66 8.04
C ALA A 46 13.34 -5.57 7.39
N ILE A 47 12.29 -5.78 8.18
CA ILE A 47 10.89 -5.73 7.72
C ILE A 47 10.49 -4.38 7.11
N TYR A 48 11.03 -3.27 7.59
CA TYR A 48 10.68 -1.94 7.08
C TYR A 48 11.24 -1.67 5.68
N TRP A 49 12.36 -2.32 5.33
CA TRP A 49 12.93 -2.23 3.98
C TRP A 49 12.01 -2.85 2.92
N PHE A 50 11.14 -3.78 3.32
CA PHE A 50 10.17 -4.41 2.43
C PHE A 50 8.89 -3.57 2.22
N GLY A 51 8.74 -2.41 2.87
CA GLY A 51 7.58 -1.53 2.67
C GLY A 51 7.38 -1.11 1.21
N GLY A 52 8.49 -0.85 0.50
CA GLY A 52 8.45 -0.51 -0.93
C GLY A 52 7.92 -1.63 -1.83
N LEU A 53 8.11 -2.90 -1.46
CA LEU A 53 7.57 -4.04 -2.22
C LEU A 53 6.04 -4.05 -2.18
N GLY A 54 5.44 -3.74 -1.03
CA GLY A 54 3.98 -3.64 -0.90
C GLY A 54 3.40 -2.60 -1.86
N GLY A 55 4.04 -1.43 -1.96
CA GLY A 55 3.67 -0.39 -2.91
C GLY A 55 3.81 -0.84 -4.37
N ALA A 56 4.91 -1.51 -4.73
CA ALA A 56 5.11 -2.04 -6.08
C ALA A 56 4.03 -3.07 -6.46
N ILE A 57 3.76 -4.04 -5.58
CA ILE A 57 2.71 -5.05 -5.78
C ILE A 57 1.35 -4.38 -5.93
N PHE A 58 1.05 -3.37 -5.10
CA PHE A 58 -0.19 -2.62 -5.18
C PHE A 58 -0.36 -1.92 -6.53
N VAL A 59 0.63 -1.14 -6.96
CA VAL A 59 0.53 -0.39 -8.24
C VAL A 59 0.41 -1.34 -9.42
N THR A 60 1.21 -2.41 -9.48
CA THR A 60 1.12 -3.41 -10.56
C THR A 60 -0.26 -4.07 -10.56
N THR A 61 -0.76 -4.52 -9.40
CA THR A 61 -2.07 -5.18 -9.29
C THR A 61 -3.20 -4.23 -9.66
N SER A 62 -3.15 -2.97 -9.22
CA SER A 62 -4.16 -1.96 -9.52
C SER A 62 -4.24 -1.67 -11.03
N THR A 63 -3.09 -1.59 -11.71
CA THR A 63 -3.04 -1.36 -13.17
C THR A 63 -3.73 -2.48 -13.96
N PHE A 64 -3.65 -3.72 -13.48
CA PHE A 64 -4.35 -4.85 -14.08
C PHE A 64 -5.82 -4.93 -13.69
N ALA A 65 -6.14 -4.61 -12.44
CA ALA A 65 -7.48 -4.71 -11.91
C ALA A 65 -8.38 -3.61 -12.49
N LEU A 66 -7.84 -2.40 -12.69
CA LEU A 66 -8.58 -1.22 -13.12
C LEU A 66 -9.41 -1.43 -14.40
N PRO A 67 -8.86 -1.92 -15.53
CA PRO A 67 -9.64 -2.14 -16.73
C PRO A 67 -10.64 -3.30 -16.62
N ARG A 68 -10.50 -4.18 -15.61
CA ARG A 68 -11.35 -5.37 -15.45
C ARG A 68 -12.50 -5.17 -14.47
N LEU A 69 -12.27 -4.39 -13.43
CA LEU A 69 -13.21 -4.19 -12.32
C LEU A 69 -13.83 -2.79 -12.32
N GLY A 70 -13.30 -1.86 -13.11
CA GLY A 70 -13.69 -0.46 -13.06
C GLY A 70 -13.03 0.30 -11.90
N ALA A 71 -12.96 1.62 -12.02
CA ALA A 71 -12.27 2.48 -11.07
C ALA A 71 -12.85 2.40 -9.64
N ALA A 72 -14.18 2.46 -9.52
CA ALA A 72 -14.86 2.46 -8.22
C ALA A 72 -14.58 1.16 -7.43
N THR A 73 -14.74 0.00 -8.07
CA THR A 73 -14.51 -1.31 -7.46
C THR A 73 -13.04 -1.49 -7.07
N CYS A 74 -12.10 -1.03 -7.90
CA CYS A 74 -10.67 -1.06 -7.56
C CYS A 74 -10.35 -0.25 -6.31
N VAL A 75 -10.90 0.96 -6.20
CA VAL A 75 -10.70 1.80 -5.00
C VAL A 75 -11.33 1.15 -3.78
N ALA A 76 -12.55 0.63 -3.88
CA ALA A 76 -13.22 -0.04 -2.77
C ALA A 76 -12.43 -1.27 -2.26
N LEU A 77 -11.95 -2.12 -3.17
CA LEU A 77 -11.14 -3.29 -2.82
C LEU A 77 -9.77 -2.91 -2.25
N ALA A 78 -9.14 -1.85 -2.78
CA ALA A 78 -7.88 -1.33 -2.25
C ALA A 78 -8.06 -0.86 -0.79
N LEU A 79 -9.08 -0.05 -0.53
CA LEU A 79 -9.42 0.42 0.81
C LEU A 79 -9.75 -0.74 1.75
N LEU A 80 -10.52 -1.71 1.28
CA LEU A 80 -10.82 -2.91 2.05
C LEU A 80 -9.55 -3.65 2.47
N GLY A 81 -8.63 -3.90 1.54
CA GLY A 81 -7.37 -4.57 1.83
C GLY A 81 -6.54 -3.82 2.85
N GLN A 82 -6.49 -2.48 2.74
CA GLN A 82 -5.82 -1.62 3.71
C GLN A 82 -6.46 -1.68 5.10
N LEU A 83 -7.80 -1.68 5.19
CA LEU A 83 -8.53 -1.78 6.45
C LEU A 83 -8.31 -3.13 7.13
N VAL A 84 -8.34 -4.22 6.37
CA VAL A 84 -8.07 -5.57 6.87
C VAL A 84 -6.63 -5.68 7.38
N MET A 85 -5.66 -5.21 6.57
CA MET A 85 -4.25 -5.25 6.96
C MET A 85 -3.98 -4.39 8.19
N SER A 86 -4.51 -3.16 8.25
CA SER A 86 -4.38 -2.30 9.42
C SER A 86 -5.03 -2.92 10.65
N SER A 87 -6.17 -3.59 10.50
CA SER A 87 -6.81 -4.31 11.61
C SER A 87 -5.99 -5.49 12.11
N ALA A 88 -5.38 -6.25 11.21
CA ALA A 88 -4.45 -7.31 11.60
C ALA A 88 -3.23 -6.76 12.33
N ILE A 89 -2.64 -5.66 11.83
CA ILE A 89 -1.50 -4.99 12.47
C ILE A 89 -1.85 -4.55 13.90
N ASP A 90 -2.97 -3.85 14.06
CA ASP A 90 -3.42 -3.34 15.36
C ASP A 90 -3.79 -4.50 16.32
N HIS A 91 -4.47 -5.53 15.79
CA HIS A 91 -4.90 -6.69 16.57
C HIS A 91 -3.75 -7.57 17.00
N PHE A 92 -2.69 -7.72 16.22
CA PHE A 92 -1.53 -8.53 16.64
C PHE A 92 -0.44 -7.69 17.29
N GLY A 93 -0.61 -6.36 17.40
CA GLY A 93 0.42 -5.46 17.93
C GLY A 93 1.72 -5.50 17.10
N LEU A 94 1.59 -5.72 15.78
CA LEU A 94 2.75 -5.83 14.90
C LEU A 94 3.52 -4.49 14.87
N PHE A 95 4.81 -4.54 14.55
CA PHE A 95 5.67 -3.36 14.46
C PHE A 95 5.87 -2.59 15.78
N GLY A 96 5.64 -3.23 16.92
CA GLY A 96 5.77 -2.61 18.25
C GLY A 96 4.61 -1.68 18.60
N LEU A 97 3.50 -1.76 17.86
CA LEU A 97 2.28 -1.03 18.17
C LEU A 97 1.58 -1.63 19.40
N PRO A 98 0.94 -0.79 20.23
CA PRO A 98 0.13 -1.29 21.34
C PRO A 98 -1.00 -2.17 20.80
N HIS A 99 -1.13 -3.38 21.35
CA HIS A 99 -2.19 -4.30 21.00
C HIS A 99 -3.56 -3.64 21.22
N LYS A 100 -4.33 -3.50 20.13
CA LYS A 100 -5.69 -2.97 20.17
C LYS A 100 -6.65 -4.07 19.75
N ALA A 101 -7.60 -4.39 20.62
CA ALA A 101 -8.69 -5.27 20.25
C ALA A 101 -9.43 -4.69 19.03
N VAL A 102 -9.82 -5.55 18.09
CA VAL A 102 -10.65 -5.14 16.97
C VAL A 102 -12.02 -4.76 17.54
N ASP A 103 -12.35 -3.47 17.46
CA ASP A 103 -13.65 -2.98 17.87
C ASP A 103 -14.73 -3.41 16.87
N MET A 104 -15.93 -3.69 17.38
CA MET A 104 -17.10 -4.12 16.59
C MET A 104 -17.44 -3.09 15.51
N GLN A 105 -17.25 -1.80 15.78
CA GLN A 105 -17.43 -0.74 14.79
C GLN A 105 -16.53 -0.92 13.55
N ARG A 106 -15.30 -1.38 13.76
CA ARG A 106 -14.33 -1.60 12.67
C ARG A 106 -14.72 -2.79 11.81
N MET A 107 -15.23 -3.85 12.43
CA MET A 107 -15.78 -5.01 11.71
C MET A 107 -16.99 -4.62 10.86
N VAL A 108 -17.90 -3.80 11.40
CA VAL A 108 -19.06 -3.28 10.65
C VAL A 108 -18.58 -2.43 9.47
N GLY A 109 -17.60 -1.54 9.68
CA GLY A 109 -17.01 -0.74 8.59
C GLY A 109 -16.44 -1.60 7.47
N ILE A 110 -15.65 -2.63 7.80
CA ILE A 110 -15.09 -3.58 6.83
C ILE A 110 -16.22 -4.30 6.07
N ALA A 111 -17.27 -4.75 6.76
CA ALA A 111 -18.41 -5.40 6.14
C ALA A 111 -19.18 -4.49 5.18
N LEU A 112 -19.34 -3.20 5.53
CA LEU A 112 -19.98 -2.21 4.67
C LEU A 112 -19.16 -1.92 3.40
N VAL A 113 -17.84 -1.80 3.53
CA VAL A 113 -16.95 -1.61 2.36
C VAL A 113 -17.00 -2.84 1.45
N LEU A 114 -17.00 -4.05 2.03
CA LEU A 114 -17.19 -5.31 1.28
C LEU A 114 -18.52 -5.32 0.52
N ALA A 115 -19.62 -4.97 1.19
CA ALA A 115 -20.94 -4.91 0.58
C ALA A 115 -20.98 -3.88 -0.55
N GLY A 116 -20.42 -2.68 -0.33
CA GLY A 116 -20.30 -1.65 -1.36
C GLY A 116 -19.49 -2.12 -2.58
N ALA A 117 -18.34 -2.76 -2.35
CA ALA A 117 -17.52 -3.32 -3.43
C ALA A 117 -18.26 -4.42 -4.23
N PHE A 118 -19.10 -5.22 -3.56
CA PHE A 118 -19.93 -6.23 -4.21
C PHE A 118 -21.04 -5.63 -5.07
N VAL A 119 -21.67 -4.54 -4.62
CA VAL A 119 -22.71 -3.83 -5.37
C VAL A 119 -22.16 -3.09 -6.58
N LEU A 120 -20.91 -2.60 -6.52
CA LEU A 120 -20.24 -1.89 -7.62
C LEU A 120 -19.74 -2.80 -8.75
N ARG A 121 -19.69 -4.11 -8.51
CA ARG A 121 -19.24 -5.12 -9.47
C ARG A 121 -20.37 -5.52 -10.41
#